data_AF-C9KP96-F1
#
_entry.id   AF-C9KP96-F1
#
_cell.length_a   1.000
_cell.length_b   1.000
_cell.length_c   1.000
_cell.angle_alpha   90.00
_cell.angle_beta   90.00
_cell.angle_gamma   90.00
#
_symmetry.space_group_name_H-M   'P 1'
#
loop_
_entity.id
_entity.type
_entity.pdbx_description
1 polymer ?
#
loop_
_entity_poly.entity_id
_entity_poly.type
_entity_poly.pdbx_seq_one_letter_code
_entity_poly.pdbx_strand_id
1 'polypeptide(L)'
;MHWNSYGKYLLTGVVLGSFLFYAPSVTEAKRAHKAPQSTAEVTVAVPDVVETKAQRPARKHQAEPKIGIHQDLRGEDSLHATSEKELSGGSDFQSRIHNILYPAGKAEQQMTQLSVPQTVSAYDNSIIGTPLASQEQCVRYLLSNNPNPDITVSPQQLVSYYYEEGEREGIRPDVAFAQALKETGFFRYGGDVIPQQNNFCGLGTTGGGVKGAFFATAQLGVRAHIQHLLAYSSTREPSEPVIDPRYQLVRDSYGTRTLGTWEDLNGRWAVPGYTYGQSILSMFRAMLTE
;
A
#
# COMPACT_ATOMS: atom_id res chain seq x y z
N MET A 1 2.45 -41.35 53.44
CA MET A 1 3.33 -42.19 52.59
C MET A 1 4.17 -41.27 51.72
N HIS A 2 5.45 -41.60 51.61
CA HIS A 2 6.58 -40.77 51.20
C HIS A 2 6.99 -41.16 49.75
N TRP A 3 7.41 -40.18 48.94
CA TRP A 3 8.35 -40.26 47.79
C TRP A 3 7.83 -40.91 46.47
N ASN A 4 8.25 -40.53 45.24
CA ASN A 4 9.34 -39.67 44.77
C ASN A 4 9.15 -39.21 43.30
N SER A 5 9.72 -38.04 42.98
CA SER A 5 10.50 -37.62 41.80
C SER A 5 10.22 -38.18 40.38
N TYR A 6 10.10 -37.30 39.38
CA TYR A 6 11.09 -37.13 38.30
C TYR A 6 10.85 -35.81 37.54
N GLY A 7 11.81 -34.89 37.63
CA GLY A 7 11.89 -33.71 36.80
C GLY A 7 12.48 -34.00 35.42
N LYS A 8 12.09 -33.21 34.42
CA LYS A 8 12.87 -33.01 33.20
C LYS A 8 12.92 -31.52 32.90
N TYR A 9 14.13 -30.99 33.05
CA TYR A 9 14.57 -29.68 32.61
C TYR A 9 14.50 -29.62 31.07
N LEU A 10 13.88 -28.59 30.52
CA LEU A 10 14.02 -28.22 29.11
C LEU A 10 14.84 -26.92 29.06
N LEU A 11 16.14 -27.11 28.85
CA LEU A 11 17.10 -26.06 28.57
C LEU A 11 16.87 -25.51 27.14
N THR A 12 16.56 -24.22 27.09
CA THR A 12 17.22 -23.18 26.30
C THR A 12 17.69 -23.50 24.88
N GLY A 13 17.08 -22.81 23.91
CA GLY A 13 17.66 -22.52 22.60
C GLY A 13 17.21 -21.15 22.10
N VAL A 14 17.71 -20.07 22.71
CA VAL A 14 17.59 -18.71 22.16
C VAL A 14 18.85 -18.47 21.34
N VAL A 15 18.72 -18.50 20.01
CA VAL A 15 19.78 -18.04 19.10
C VAL A 15 19.69 -16.51 19.04
N LEU A 16 20.43 -15.85 19.92
CA LEU A 16 20.70 -14.41 19.85
C LEU A 16 21.80 -14.17 18.82
N GLY A 17 21.40 -13.80 17.60
CA GLY A 17 22.31 -13.27 16.60
C GLY A 17 22.72 -11.85 16.97
N SER A 18 23.90 -11.68 17.57
CA SER A 18 24.53 -10.37 17.76
C SER A 18 25.21 -9.95 16.45
N PHE A 19 24.78 -8.84 15.86
CA PHE A 19 25.55 -8.14 14.83
C PHE A 19 25.82 -6.70 15.26
N LEU A 20 27.09 -6.45 15.57
CA LEU A 20 27.70 -5.13 15.69
C LEU A 20 27.79 -4.50 14.29
N PHE A 21 27.16 -3.35 14.08
CA PHE A 21 27.48 -2.50 12.94
C PHE A 21 28.42 -1.37 13.38
N TYR A 22 29.65 -1.46 12.91
CA TYR A 22 30.65 -0.40 12.96
C TYR A 22 30.31 0.62 11.87
N ALA A 23 30.05 1.88 12.25
CA ALA A 23 29.92 2.99 11.32
C ALA A 23 31.26 3.72 11.19
N PRO A 24 31.82 3.91 9.98
CA PRO A 24 32.94 4.82 9.83
C PRO A 24 32.44 6.26 9.77
N SER A 25 33.00 7.10 10.64
CA SER A 25 32.91 8.56 10.57
C SER A 25 33.57 9.08 9.29
N VAL A 26 32.85 9.86 8.49
CA VAL A 26 33.44 10.62 7.38
C VAL A 26 33.90 11.97 7.91
N THR A 27 35.22 12.14 8.06
CA THR A 27 35.86 13.44 8.17
C THR A 27 36.31 13.93 6.79
N GLU A 28 36.09 15.22 6.60
CA GLU A 28 36.40 16.05 5.44
C GLU A 28 37.91 16.14 5.14
N ALA A 29 38.32 16.05 3.86
CA ALA A 29 39.64 16.51 3.42
C ALA A 29 39.66 16.94 1.94
N LYS A 30 40.24 18.12 1.72
CA LYS A 30 40.38 18.88 0.47
C LYS A 30 41.42 18.31 -0.50
N ARG A 31 41.19 18.60 -1.80
CA ARG A 31 42.12 18.89 -2.93
C ARG A 31 43.49 18.18 -2.98
N ALA A 32 43.79 17.55 -4.13
CA ALA A 32 44.78 18.04 -5.12
C ALA A 32 44.91 17.12 -6.35
N HIS A 33 45.22 17.75 -7.49
CA HIS A 33 45.63 17.19 -8.78
C HIS A 33 46.73 16.12 -8.69
N LYS A 34 46.72 15.13 -9.60
CA LYS A 34 47.72 14.92 -10.67
C LYS A 34 47.49 13.58 -11.40
N ALA A 35 47.39 13.62 -12.73
CA ALA A 35 47.40 12.44 -13.60
C ALA A 35 48.79 11.76 -13.62
N PRO A 36 48.86 10.48 -14.00
CA PRO A 36 49.56 10.21 -15.26
C PRO A 36 48.86 9.20 -16.17
N GLN A 37 49.17 9.36 -17.45
CA GLN A 37 48.83 8.49 -18.58
C GLN A 37 49.51 7.12 -18.43
N SER A 38 48.83 6.07 -18.89
CA SER A 38 49.45 4.83 -19.37
C SER A 38 48.62 4.26 -20.51
N THR A 39 49.21 4.33 -21.70
CA THR A 39 48.80 3.74 -22.97
C THR A 39 48.91 2.22 -22.93
N ALA A 40 47.86 1.52 -23.37
CA ALA A 40 47.98 0.19 -23.96
C ALA A 40 46.86 0.01 -24.99
N GLU A 41 47.24 0.07 -26.26
CA GLU A 41 46.43 -0.31 -27.40
C GLU A 41 46.21 -1.83 -27.38
N VAL A 42 44.96 -2.27 -27.56
CA VAL A 42 44.65 -3.59 -28.10
C VAL A 42 43.62 -3.40 -29.21
N THR A 43 44.14 -3.30 -30.42
CA THR A 43 43.42 -3.61 -31.65
C THR A 43 43.19 -5.12 -31.74
N VAL A 44 42.03 -5.54 -32.24
CA VAL A 44 41.88 -6.48 -33.38
C VAL A 44 40.42 -6.93 -33.55
N ALA A 45 39.95 -6.69 -34.78
CA ALA A 45 38.98 -7.42 -35.60
C ALA A 45 37.50 -7.52 -35.18
N VAL A 46 36.71 -6.68 -35.87
CA VAL A 46 35.34 -6.93 -36.30
C VAL A 46 35.37 -7.83 -37.55
N PRO A 47 34.49 -8.83 -37.68
CA PRO A 47 34.03 -9.30 -38.98
C PRO A 47 32.61 -8.79 -39.26
N ASP A 48 32.46 -8.17 -40.42
CA ASP A 48 31.22 -7.72 -41.05
C ASP A 48 30.53 -8.86 -41.83
N VAL A 49 29.28 -8.56 -42.23
CA VAL A 49 28.42 -9.22 -43.26
C VAL A 49 27.70 -10.49 -42.74
N VAL A 50 26.37 -10.66 -42.80
CA VAL A 50 25.49 -10.61 -43.98
C VAL A 50 24.04 -10.32 -43.59
N GLU A 51 23.47 -9.30 -44.24
CA GLU A 51 22.03 -9.03 -44.35
C GLU A 51 21.41 -9.99 -45.37
N THR A 52 20.31 -10.68 -45.01
CA THR A 52 19.54 -11.48 -45.98
C THR A 52 18.06 -11.10 -45.94
N LYS A 53 17.58 -10.70 -47.11
CA LYS A 53 16.22 -10.30 -47.46
C LYS A 53 15.54 -11.50 -48.13
N ALA A 54 14.38 -11.93 -47.63
CA ALA A 54 13.42 -12.81 -48.33
C ALA A 54 12.04 -12.63 -47.67
N GLN A 55 11.09 -11.88 -48.24
CA GLN A 55 10.22 -12.15 -49.39
C GLN A 55 9.03 -13.10 -49.09
N ARG A 56 7.84 -12.49 -49.08
CA ARG A 56 6.47 -13.09 -49.05
C ARG A 56 6.27 -14.14 -50.15
N PRO A 57 5.24 -14.99 -49.97
CA PRO A 57 4.27 -15.19 -51.04
C PRO A 57 2.84 -14.81 -50.62
N ALA A 58 2.09 -14.39 -51.63
CA ALA A 58 0.72 -13.94 -51.58
C ALA A 58 -0.28 -15.12 -51.50
N ARG A 59 -1.45 -14.88 -50.87
CA ARG A 59 -2.71 -15.49 -51.33
C ARG A 59 -3.85 -14.50 -51.18
N LYS A 60 -4.64 -14.43 -52.24
CA LYS A 60 -5.73 -13.48 -52.52
C LYS A 60 -7.09 -13.95 -51.94
N HIS A 61 -8.00 -12.97 -51.88
CA HIS A 61 -9.46 -13.01 -52.07
C HIS A 61 -10.40 -13.05 -50.85
N GLN A 62 -11.13 -11.91 -50.74
CA GLN A 62 -12.61 -11.74 -50.61
C GLN A 62 -13.26 -12.13 -49.27
N ALA A 63 -14.25 -11.42 -48.71
CA ALA A 63 -15.04 -10.28 -49.15
C ALA A 63 -15.64 -9.55 -47.91
N GLU A 64 -15.87 -8.23 -48.02
CA GLU A 64 -16.81 -7.46 -47.18
C GLU A 64 -18.20 -7.45 -47.84
N PRO A 65 -19.28 -7.20 -47.07
CA PRO A 65 -20.40 -6.46 -47.61
C PRO A 65 -20.64 -5.15 -46.84
N LYS A 66 -20.71 -4.07 -47.62
CA LYS A 66 -21.24 -2.76 -47.27
C LYS A 66 -22.78 -2.77 -47.39
N ILE A 67 -23.47 -2.19 -46.42
CA ILE A 67 -24.86 -1.72 -46.51
C ILE A 67 -24.82 -0.35 -45.79
N GLY A 68 -25.17 0.80 -46.34
CA GLY A 68 -26.14 1.14 -47.37
C GLY A 68 -27.15 2.10 -46.74
N ILE A 69 -26.84 3.39 -46.72
CA ILE A 69 -27.68 4.48 -46.16
C ILE A 69 -28.89 4.68 -47.09
N HIS A 70 -30.09 4.75 -46.52
CA HIS A 70 -31.27 5.33 -47.17
C HIS A 70 -31.86 6.42 -46.27
N GLN A 71 -32.03 7.59 -46.88
CA GLN A 71 -32.66 8.79 -46.37
C GLN A 71 -33.85 9.09 -47.31
N ASP A 72 -35.03 9.40 -46.76
CA ASP A 72 -36.22 10.04 -47.37
C ASP A 72 -37.44 9.69 -46.46
N LEU A 73 -38.50 10.45 -46.21
CA LEU A 73 -38.97 11.78 -46.63
C LEU A 73 -40.06 12.22 -45.62
N ARG A 74 -40.10 13.54 -45.42
CA ARG A 74 -41.17 14.46 -45.00
C ARG A 74 -42.63 13.96 -45.10
N GLY A 75 -43.43 14.26 -44.07
CA GLY A 75 -44.90 14.26 -44.09
C GLY A 75 -45.48 14.87 -42.81
N GLU A 76 -45.85 16.15 -42.87
CA GLU A 76 -46.70 16.82 -41.86
C GLU A 76 -48.17 16.56 -42.20
N ASP A 77 -49.03 16.29 -41.20
CA ASP A 77 -50.18 17.15 -40.89
C ASP A 77 -51.05 16.64 -39.71
N SER A 78 -51.27 17.57 -38.77
CA SER A 78 -52.48 17.83 -37.96
C SER A 78 -52.97 16.85 -36.87
N LEU A 79 -52.69 17.26 -35.62
CA LEU A 79 -53.62 17.64 -34.55
C LEU A 79 -54.76 16.68 -34.13
N HIS A 80 -54.61 16.10 -32.93
CA HIS A 80 -55.67 16.14 -31.92
C HIS A 80 -55.04 16.42 -30.54
N ALA A 81 -55.52 17.49 -29.91
CA ALA A 81 -55.12 17.93 -28.59
C ALA A 81 -55.89 17.16 -27.51
N THR A 82 -55.16 16.54 -26.59
CA THR A 82 -55.60 16.37 -25.20
C THR A 82 -54.43 16.72 -24.29
N SER A 83 -54.59 17.84 -23.60
CA SER A 83 -53.70 18.38 -22.59
C SER A 83 -53.71 17.47 -21.35
N GLU A 84 -52.59 16.80 -21.04
CA GLU A 84 -52.22 16.44 -19.67
C GLU A 84 -50.71 16.60 -19.48
N LYS A 85 -50.35 17.77 -18.97
CA LYS A 85 -49.39 18.01 -17.88
C LYS A 85 -48.62 16.76 -17.40
N GLU A 86 -47.30 16.71 -17.63
CA GLU A 86 -46.31 16.42 -16.57
C GLU A 86 -44.86 16.72 -16.98
N LEU A 87 -44.18 17.44 -16.09
CA LEU A 87 -42.75 17.73 -16.10
C LEU A 87 -41.96 16.49 -15.67
N SER A 88 -40.66 16.47 -15.99
CA SER A 88 -39.60 15.61 -15.42
C SER A 88 -39.26 14.31 -16.16
N GLY A 89 -38.73 14.43 -17.38
CA GLY A 89 -38.14 13.31 -18.16
C GLY A 89 -36.67 12.99 -17.84
N GLY A 90 -36.18 13.28 -16.64
CA GLY A 90 -34.77 13.06 -16.25
C GLY A 90 -34.48 11.77 -15.47
N SER A 91 -35.50 11.10 -14.92
CA SER A 91 -35.30 10.01 -13.94
C SER A 91 -35.38 8.60 -14.54
N ASP A 92 -36.13 8.38 -15.63
CA ASP A 92 -36.40 7.01 -16.11
C ASP A 92 -35.17 6.34 -16.75
N PHE A 93 -34.46 7.06 -17.63
CA PHE A 93 -33.28 6.51 -18.30
C PHE A 93 -32.11 6.25 -17.32
N GLN A 94 -31.86 7.19 -16.41
CA GLN A 94 -30.82 7.03 -15.38
C GLN A 94 -31.17 5.90 -14.41
N SER A 95 -32.42 5.76 -14.00
CA SER A 95 -32.87 4.66 -13.13
C SER A 95 -32.75 3.30 -13.83
N ARG A 96 -33.00 3.25 -15.14
CA ARG A 96 -32.83 2.03 -15.93
C ARG A 96 -31.36 1.64 -16.09
N ILE A 97 -30.46 2.61 -16.35
CA ILE A 97 -29.01 2.36 -16.33
C ILE A 97 -28.58 1.86 -14.95
N HIS A 98 -29.05 2.53 -13.89
CA HIS A 98 -28.74 2.15 -12.52
C HIS A 98 -29.15 0.72 -12.21
N ASN A 99 -30.36 0.29 -12.58
CA ASN A 99 -30.85 -1.06 -12.33
C ASN A 99 -30.20 -2.14 -13.20
N ILE A 100 -29.63 -1.77 -14.35
CA ILE A 100 -28.84 -2.69 -15.19
C ILE A 100 -27.44 -2.88 -14.61
N LEU A 101 -26.82 -1.80 -14.14
CA LEU A 101 -25.50 -1.84 -13.50
C LEU A 101 -25.55 -2.48 -12.11
N TYR A 102 -26.68 -2.30 -11.41
CA TYR A 102 -26.93 -2.78 -10.04
C TYR A 102 -28.26 -3.54 -9.97
N PRO A 103 -28.32 -4.80 -10.44
CA PRO A 103 -29.53 -5.60 -10.36
C PRO A 103 -29.88 -5.87 -8.89
N ALA A 104 -31.13 -5.54 -8.52
CA ALA A 104 -31.66 -5.78 -7.18
C ALA A 104 -31.52 -7.28 -6.82
N GLY A 105 -30.62 -7.58 -5.89
CA GLY A 105 -30.24 -8.96 -5.55
C GLY A 105 -28.85 -9.12 -4.93
N LYS A 106 -27.98 -8.11 -5.02
CA LYS A 106 -26.89 -7.94 -4.06
C LYS A 106 -27.30 -6.86 -3.08
N ALA A 107 -27.80 -7.29 -1.93
CA ALA A 107 -28.03 -6.40 -0.81
C ALA A 107 -26.80 -5.51 -0.63
N GLU A 108 -27.02 -4.19 -0.69
CA GLU A 108 -26.17 -3.28 0.06
C GLU A 108 -26.20 -3.79 1.49
N GLN A 109 -25.17 -4.54 1.88
CA GLN A 109 -24.86 -4.66 3.30
C GLN A 109 -24.62 -3.22 3.73
N GLN A 110 -25.62 -2.64 4.39
CA GLN A 110 -25.43 -1.45 5.20
C GLN A 110 -24.20 -1.74 6.06
N MET A 111 -23.04 -1.18 5.69
CA MET A 111 -21.84 -1.24 6.49
C MET A 111 -22.22 -0.60 7.82
N THR A 112 -22.49 -1.42 8.83
CA THR A 112 -22.51 -0.94 10.21
C THR A 112 -21.13 -0.37 10.44
N GLN A 113 -21.00 0.97 10.40
CA GLN A 113 -19.75 1.64 10.72
C GLN A 113 -19.29 1.11 12.08
N LEU A 114 -18.07 0.58 12.12
CA LEU A 114 -17.46 0.14 13.37
C LEU A 114 -17.47 1.32 14.34
N SER A 115 -18.07 1.14 15.51
CA SER A 115 -17.98 2.12 16.58
C SER A 115 -16.55 2.08 17.13
N VAL A 116 -15.76 3.09 16.79
CA VAL A 116 -14.35 3.22 17.21
C VAL A 116 -14.20 4.38 18.20
N PRO A 117 -13.32 4.27 19.21
CA PRO A 117 -13.07 5.37 20.14
C PRO A 117 -12.60 6.62 19.39
N GLN A 118 -13.12 7.79 19.77
CA GLN A 118 -12.59 9.05 19.27
C GLN A 118 -11.24 9.36 19.92
N THR A 119 -10.23 9.61 19.10
CA THR A 119 -8.94 10.09 19.56
C THR A 119 -9.02 11.59 19.81
N VAL A 120 -8.75 12.01 21.05
CA VAL A 120 -8.94 13.39 21.51
C VAL A 120 -7.63 14.14 21.76
N SER A 121 -6.47 13.48 21.63
CA SER A 121 -5.18 14.06 21.99
C SER A 121 -4.03 13.52 21.13
N ALA A 122 -3.05 14.38 20.83
CA ALA A 122 -1.79 14.01 20.18
C ALA A 122 -0.90 13.07 21.04
N TYR A 123 -1.26 12.87 22.31
CA TYR A 123 -0.61 11.95 23.24
C TYR A 123 -1.37 10.63 23.41
N ASP A 124 -2.54 10.48 22.79
CA ASP A 124 -3.20 9.19 22.67
C ASP A 124 -2.36 8.30 21.75
N ASN A 125 -1.88 7.20 22.31
CA ASN A 125 -1.00 6.24 21.68
C ASN A 125 -1.71 4.93 21.30
N SER A 126 -3.05 4.92 21.29
CA SER A 126 -3.83 3.75 20.90
C SER A 126 -3.66 3.44 19.40
N ILE A 127 -3.64 2.15 19.05
CA ILE A 127 -3.64 1.70 17.64
C ILE A 127 -5.03 1.89 17.01
N ILE A 128 -6.07 1.53 17.75
CA ILE A 128 -7.48 1.66 17.34
C ILE A 128 -7.98 3.05 17.72
N GLY A 129 -8.67 3.72 16.81
CA GLY A 129 -9.26 5.04 17.04
C GLY A 129 -9.44 5.84 15.76
N THR A 130 -10.05 7.02 15.88
CA THR A 130 -10.18 7.97 14.77
C THR A 130 -8.85 8.70 14.49
N PRO A 131 -8.56 9.15 13.26
CA PRO A 131 -7.40 10.00 13.01
C PRO A 131 -7.53 11.37 13.70
N LEU A 132 -6.39 11.96 14.02
CA LEU A 132 -6.29 13.36 14.46
C LEU A 132 -5.64 14.26 13.39
N ALA A 133 -4.66 13.75 12.64
CA ALA A 133 -4.12 14.48 11.50
C ALA A 133 -5.14 14.52 10.35
N SER A 134 -5.09 15.56 9.51
CA SER A 134 -5.82 15.56 8.23
C SER A 134 -4.98 14.93 7.12
N GLN A 135 -5.64 14.53 6.02
CA GLN A 135 -4.93 14.04 4.83
C GLN A 135 -3.95 15.09 4.29
N GLU A 136 -4.33 16.36 4.29
CA GLU A 136 -3.47 17.47 3.85
C GLU A 136 -2.23 17.60 4.73
N GLN A 137 -2.35 17.45 6.05
CA GLN A 137 -1.21 17.47 6.97
C GLN A 137 -0.25 16.31 6.68
N CYS A 138 -0.78 15.10 6.45
CA CYS A 138 0.03 13.95 6.06
C CYS A 138 0.79 14.21 4.75
N VAL A 139 0.12 14.76 3.73
CA VAL A 139 0.72 15.09 2.43
C VAL A 139 1.80 16.17 2.57
N ARG A 140 1.52 17.25 3.32
CA ARG A 140 2.49 18.33 3.54
C ARG A 140 3.74 17.82 4.25
N TYR A 141 3.58 17.05 5.32
CA TYR A 141 4.70 16.47 6.06
C TYR A 141 5.57 15.56 5.18
N LEU A 142 4.93 14.72 4.36
CA LEU A 142 5.64 13.88 3.41
C LEU A 142 6.46 14.75 2.44
N LEU A 143 5.83 15.74 1.81
CA LEU A 143 6.47 16.54 0.77
C LEU A 143 7.50 17.55 1.30
N SER A 144 7.34 18.04 2.53
CA SER A 144 8.34 18.89 3.19
C SER A 144 9.62 18.12 3.50
N ASN A 145 9.49 16.83 3.82
CA ASN A 145 10.62 15.94 4.07
C ASN A 145 11.18 15.34 2.78
N ASN A 146 10.34 14.93 1.83
CA ASN A 146 10.72 14.35 0.55
C ASN A 146 9.86 14.93 -0.60
N PRO A 147 10.36 15.91 -1.35
CA PRO A 147 9.62 16.53 -2.46
C PRO A 147 9.32 15.58 -3.63
N ASN A 148 10.08 14.49 -3.77
CA ASN A 148 9.96 13.52 -4.86
C ASN A 148 9.94 12.09 -4.31
N PRO A 149 8.85 11.64 -3.66
CA PRO A 149 8.76 10.28 -3.11
C PRO A 149 8.66 9.22 -4.21
N ASP A 150 9.37 8.11 -4.04
CA ASP A 150 9.36 6.99 -4.99
C ASP A 150 8.13 6.10 -4.76
N ILE A 151 6.96 6.58 -5.14
CA ILE A 151 5.67 5.88 -4.99
C ILE A 151 4.98 5.68 -6.33
N THR A 152 4.19 4.61 -6.44
CA THR A 152 3.51 4.23 -7.70
C THR A 152 2.23 5.02 -7.98
N VAL A 153 1.82 5.87 -7.04
CA VAL A 153 0.65 6.76 -7.10
C VAL A 153 1.04 8.14 -6.56
N SER A 154 0.17 9.15 -6.66
CA SER A 154 0.47 10.46 -6.06
C SER A 154 0.49 10.40 -4.52
N PRO A 155 1.20 11.33 -3.85
CA PRO A 155 1.18 11.46 -2.39
C PRO A 155 -0.24 11.54 -1.81
N GLN A 156 -1.12 12.32 -2.44
CA GLN A 156 -2.51 12.49 -2.05
C GLN A 156 -3.27 11.16 -2.14
N GLN A 157 -3.09 10.42 -3.24
CA GLN A 157 -3.75 9.14 -3.44
C GLN A 157 -3.28 8.08 -2.44
N LEU A 158 -1.97 8.06 -2.12
CA LEU A 158 -1.46 7.13 -1.13
C LEU A 158 -2.04 7.41 0.27
N VAL A 159 -2.08 8.69 0.66
CA VAL A 159 -2.69 9.10 1.94
C VAL A 159 -4.18 8.77 1.95
N SER A 160 -4.92 9.00 0.87
CA SER A 160 -6.35 8.67 0.82
C SER A 160 -6.59 7.17 1.04
N TYR A 161 -5.77 6.30 0.45
CA TYR A 161 -5.85 4.85 0.72
C TYR A 161 -5.61 4.50 2.18
N TYR A 162 -4.71 5.19 2.89
CA TYR A 162 -4.52 4.97 4.32
C TYR A 162 -5.80 5.29 5.10
N TYR A 163 -6.45 6.40 4.80
CA TYR A 163 -7.70 6.78 5.46
C TYR A 163 -8.82 5.81 5.13
N GLU A 164 -9.00 5.45 3.86
CA GLU A 164 -10.02 4.49 3.43
C GLU A 164 -9.87 3.11 4.09
N GLU A 165 -8.65 2.55 4.12
CA GLU A 165 -8.41 1.22 4.68
C GLU A 165 -8.36 1.27 6.23
N GLY A 166 -7.73 2.30 6.81
CA GLY A 166 -7.65 2.46 8.26
C GLY A 166 -9.01 2.70 8.92
N GLU A 167 -9.80 3.65 8.39
CA GLU A 167 -11.14 3.92 8.91
C GLU A 167 -12.07 2.72 8.78
N ARG A 168 -11.96 1.96 7.67
CA ARG A 168 -12.72 0.71 7.47
C ARG A 168 -12.46 -0.30 8.57
N GLU A 169 -11.23 -0.40 9.08
CA GLU A 169 -10.87 -1.38 10.11
C GLU A 169 -10.84 -0.79 11.53
N GLY A 170 -11.01 0.52 11.67
CA GLY A 170 -10.89 1.25 12.92
C GLY A 170 -9.45 1.45 13.40
N ILE A 171 -8.47 1.28 12.52
CA ILE A 171 -7.05 1.52 12.78
C ILE A 171 -6.75 2.97 12.44
N ARG A 172 -6.03 3.66 13.33
CA ARG A 172 -5.66 5.07 13.13
C ARG A 172 -4.83 5.27 11.86
N PRO A 173 -5.40 5.85 10.78
CA PRO A 173 -4.74 5.90 9.48
C PRO A 173 -3.59 6.91 9.44
N ASP A 174 -3.70 7.99 10.22
CA ASP A 174 -2.66 9.00 10.42
C ASP A 174 -1.39 8.39 11.01
N VAL A 175 -1.50 7.58 12.07
CA VAL A 175 -0.33 6.96 12.69
C VAL A 175 0.19 5.78 11.88
N ALA A 176 -0.67 5.01 11.20
CA ALA A 176 -0.24 4.01 10.23
C ALA A 176 0.54 4.62 9.06
N PHE A 177 0.12 5.79 8.57
CA PHE A 177 0.90 6.54 7.59
C PHE A 177 2.24 7.02 8.17
N ALA A 178 2.29 7.49 9.42
CA ALA A 178 3.54 7.83 10.10
C ALA A 178 4.51 6.63 10.17
N GLN A 179 3.98 5.45 10.46
CA GLN A 179 4.74 4.21 10.42
C GLN A 179 5.27 3.94 9.01
N ALA A 180 4.45 4.09 7.96
CA ALA A 180 4.91 3.91 6.59
C ALA A 180 6.06 4.86 6.20
N LEU A 181 5.99 6.11 6.65
CA LEU A 181 7.08 7.07 6.46
C LEU A 181 8.36 6.60 7.16
N LYS A 182 8.26 6.07 8.38
CA LYS A 182 9.40 5.51 9.10
C LYS A 182 10.02 4.32 8.36
N GLU A 183 9.18 3.34 8.00
CA GLU A 183 9.61 2.07 7.40
C GLU A 183 10.26 2.26 6.03
N THR A 184 9.82 3.28 5.29
CA THR A 184 10.31 3.54 3.92
C THR A 184 11.33 4.69 3.85
N GLY A 185 11.66 5.33 4.99
CA GLY A 185 12.51 6.52 4.99
C GLY A 185 11.90 7.68 4.20
N PHE A 186 10.60 7.93 4.37
CA PHE A 186 9.78 8.86 3.57
C PHE A 186 9.74 8.48 2.09
N PHE A 187 9.55 7.20 1.80
CA PHE A 187 9.53 6.64 0.44
C PHE A 187 10.79 6.95 -0.37
N ARG A 188 11.94 7.03 0.31
CA ARG A 188 13.28 7.00 -0.32
C ARG A 188 13.83 5.59 -0.44
N TYR A 189 13.32 4.70 0.41
CA TYR A 189 13.81 3.34 0.60
C TYR A 189 15.30 3.37 1.00
N GLY A 190 15.96 2.22 0.97
CA GLY A 190 17.35 2.07 1.46
C GLY A 190 17.57 0.77 2.24
N GLY A 191 16.48 0.05 2.56
CA GLY A 191 16.51 -1.33 3.04
C GLY A 191 16.24 -2.34 1.92
N ASP A 192 15.69 -3.50 2.29
CA ASP A 192 15.44 -4.59 1.35
C ASP A 192 14.30 -4.30 0.37
N VAL A 193 13.28 -3.54 0.82
CA VAL A 193 12.10 -3.20 0.03
C VAL A 193 12.40 -2.15 -1.04
N ILE A 194 11.84 -2.33 -2.24
CA ILE A 194 11.89 -1.37 -3.36
C ILE A 194 10.50 -0.77 -3.67
N PRO A 195 10.44 0.42 -4.31
CA PRO A 195 9.18 1.10 -4.65
C PRO A 195 8.10 0.23 -5.29
N GLN A 196 8.49 -0.62 -6.24
CA GLN A 196 7.59 -1.44 -7.06
C GLN A 196 6.84 -2.51 -6.25
N GLN A 197 7.27 -2.77 -5.01
CA GLN A 197 6.61 -3.75 -4.14
C GLN A 197 5.29 -3.25 -3.56
N ASN A 198 5.08 -1.93 -3.49
CA ASN A 198 4.01 -1.33 -2.70
C ASN A 198 3.98 -1.86 -1.25
N ASN A 199 5.13 -2.27 -0.71
CA ASN A 199 5.23 -2.82 0.64
C ASN A 199 5.68 -1.72 1.60
N PHE A 200 4.71 -0.98 2.13
CA PHE A 200 5.00 0.24 2.89
C PHE A 200 5.37 0.01 4.36
N CYS A 201 5.42 -1.25 4.81
CA CYS A 201 5.62 -1.59 6.22
C CYS A 201 6.55 -2.78 6.48
N GLY A 202 7.34 -3.17 5.47
CA GLY A 202 8.38 -4.19 5.62
C GLY A 202 7.86 -5.63 5.74
N LEU A 203 6.66 -5.93 5.23
CA LEU A 203 6.07 -7.27 5.36
C LEU A 203 6.95 -8.33 4.70
N GLY A 204 7.36 -9.32 5.50
CA GLY A 204 8.11 -10.47 5.04
C GLY A 204 9.58 -10.20 4.72
N THR A 205 10.13 -9.03 5.07
CA THR A 205 11.58 -8.82 5.01
C THR A 205 12.26 -9.55 6.17
N THR A 206 13.37 -10.23 5.90
CA THR A 206 14.17 -10.92 6.94
C THR A 206 15.57 -10.34 7.09
N GLY A 207 15.89 -9.23 6.39
CA GLY A 207 17.26 -8.76 6.23
C GLY A 207 18.02 -9.50 5.12
N GLY A 208 19.12 -8.92 4.68
CA GLY A 208 20.08 -9.59 3.78
C GLY A 208 19.64 -9.68 2.32
N GLY A 209 18.78 -8.77 1.84
CA GLY A 209 18.34 -8.70 0.45
C GLY A 209 17.05 -9.44 0.14
N VAL A 210 16.42 -10.09 1.13
CA VAL A 210 15.12 -10.75 0.95
C VAL A 210 14.04 -9.68 0.82
N LYS A 211 13.52 -9.53 -0.41
CA LYS A 211 12.61 -8.44 -0.78
C LYS A 211 11.32 -8.37 0.05
N GLY A 212 10.82 -9.50 0.54
CA GLY A 212 9.52 -9.54 1.22
C GLY A 212 8.34 -9.50 0.25
N ALA A 213 7.17 -9.10 0.73
CA ALA A 213 5.92 -9.15 -0.03
C ALA A 213 5.86 -8.14 -1.19
N PHE A 214 5.11 -8.49 -2.24
CA PHE A 214 4.76 -7.63 -3.37
C PHE A 214 3.24 -7.51 -3.46
N PHE A 215 2.75 -6.28 -3.63
CA PHE A 215 1.34 -5.99 -3.81
C PHE A 215 1.11 -5.32 -5.17
N ALA A 216 0.10 -5.79 -5.90
CA ALA A 216 -0.15 -5.36 -7.28
C ALA A 216 -0.49 -3.86 -7.40
N THR A 217 -1.05 -3.26 -6.35
CA THR A 217 -1.40 -1.84 -6.31
C THR A 217 -0.99 -1.22 -4.97
N ALA A 218 -0.83 0.10 -4.95
CA ALA A 218 -0.59 0.84 -3.71
C ALA A 218 -1.71 0.61 -2.68
N GLN A 219 -2.97 0.59 -3.11
CA GLN A 219 -4.10 0.32 -2.22
C GLN A 219 -3.99 -1.05 -1.54
N LEU A 220 -3.62 -2.10 -2.28
CA LEU A 220 -3.40 -3.43 -1.68
C LEU A 220 -2.21 -3.42 -0.72
N GLY A 221 -1.15 -2.67 -1.03
CA GLY A 221 -0.03 -2.45 -0.10
C GLY A 221 -0.45 -1.82 1.22
N VAL A 222 -1.30 -0.79 1.16
CA VAL A 222 -1.87 -0.13 2.34
C VAL A 222 -2.81 -1.07 3.09
N ARG A 223 -3.69 -1.79 2.40
CA ARG A 223 -4.56 -2.81 3.00
C ARG A 223 -3.76 -3.84 3.78
N ALA A 224 -2.65 -4.32 3.23
CA ALA A 224 -1.80 -5.32 3.89
C ALA A 224 -1.24 -4.77 5.19
N HIS A 225 -0.80 -3.50 5.16
CA HIS A 225 -0.28 -2.81 6.33
C HIS A 225 -1.35 -2.67 7.42
N ILE A 226 -2.54 -2.20 7.06
CA ILE A 226 -3.66 -2.05 8.01
C ILE A 226 -4.10 -3.41 8.56
N GLN A 227 -4.18 -4.44 7.72
CA GLN A 227 -4.46 -5.80 8.16
C GLN A 227 -3.39 -6.31 9.13
N HIS A 228 -2.11 -6.01 8.92
CA HIS A 228 -1.07 -6.42 9.85
C HIS A 228 -1.21 -5.73 11.22
N LEU A 229 -1.55 -4.44 11.25
CA LEU A 229 -1.86 -3.71 12.47
C LEU A 229 -3.12 -4.27 13.17
N LEU A 230 -4.16 -4.61 12.41
CA LEU A 230 -5.37 -5.26 12.92
C LEU A 230 -5.04 -6.64 13.52
N ALA A 231 -4.14 -7.39 12.88
CA ALA A 231 -3.68 -8.69 13.37
C ALA A 231 -2.98 -8.58 14.73
N TYR A 232 -2.40 -7.43 15.10
CA TYR A 232 -1.87 -7.22 16.45
C TYR A 232 -2.91 -6.69 17.42
N SER A 233 -3.82 -5.82 16.97
CA SER A 233 -4.67 -5.01 17.85
C SER A 233 -6.08 -5.57 18.07
N SER A 234 -6.53 -6.55 17.28
CA SER A 234 -7.89 -7.09 17.35
C SER A 234 -7.95 -8.59 17.07
N THR A 235 -8.97 -9.26 17.61
CA THR A 235 -9.34 -10.64 17.26
C THR A 235 -10.42 -10.70 16.17
N ARG A 236 -10.96 -9.55 15.74
CA ARG A 236 -11.96 -9.46 14.67
C ARG A 236 -11.33 -9.83 13.33
N GLU A 237 -12.09 -10.49 12.46
CA GLU A 237 -11.69 -10.69 11.07
C GLU A 237 -11.71 -9.37 10.29
N PRO A 238 -10.78 -9.13 9.34
CA PRO A 238 -10.81 -7.93 8.51
C PRO A 238 -12.10 -7.89 7.68
N SER A 239 -12.58 -6.68 7.39
CA SER A 239 -13.78 -6.47 6.58
C SER A 239 -13.56 -6.81 5.10
N GLU A 240 -12.32 -6.70 4.62
CA GLU A 240 -11.91 -7.10 3.28
C GLU A 240 -11.12 -8.43 3.31
N PRO A 241 -11.04 -9.17 2.18
CA PRO A 241 -10.22 -10.38 2.11
C PRO A 241 -8.79 -10.15 2.58
N VAL A 242 -8.28 -11.11 3.37
CA VAL A 242 -6.91 -11.08 3.89
C VAL A 242 -5.92 -11.18 2.73
N ILE A 243 -5.07 -10.16 2.59
CA ILE A 243 -3.98 -10.11 1.62
C ILE A 243 -2.61 -9.92 2.28
N ASP A 244 -2.56 -9.60 3.58
CA ASP A 244 -1.33 -9.70 4.38
C ASP A 244 -0.89 -11.18 4.50
N PRO A 245 0.25 -11.57 3.91
CA PRO A 245 0.72 -12.96 3.94
C PRO A 245 1.13 -13.45 5.33
N ARG A 246 1.26 -12.54 6.32
CA ARG A 246 1.63 -12.85 7.70
C ARG A 246 0.45 -12.77 8.67
N TYR A 247 -0.74 -12.40 8.21
CA TYR A 247 -1.89 -12.16 9.07
C TYR A 247 -2.18 -13.36 9.97
N GLN A 248 -2.35 -14.54 9.37
CA GLN A 248 -2.68 -15.75 10.12
C GLN A 248 -1.56 -16.16 11.07
N LEU A 249 -0.29 -16.00 10.66
CA LEU A 249 0.86 -16.29 11.52
C LEU A 249 0.86 -15.42 12.79
N VAL A 250 0.54 -14.13 12.66
CA VAL A 250 0.39 -13.24 13.83
C VAL A 250 -0.79 -13.68 14.68
N ARG A 251 -1.96 -13.93 14.08
CA ARG A 251 -3.16 -14.34 14.82
C ARG A 251 -2.97 -15.65 15.57
N ASP A 252 -2.36 -16.66 14.95
CA ASP A 252 -2.05 -17.95 15.57
C ASP A 252 -1.08 -17.78 16.76
N SER A 253 -0.08 -16.91 16.62
CA SER A 253 0.88 -16.65 17.69
C SER A 253 0.28 -15.88 18.87
N TYR A 254 -0.68 -14.99 18.63
CA TYR A 254 -1.28 -14.14 19.67
C TYR A 254 -2.50 -14.78 20.32
N GLY A 255 -3.25 -15.62 19.59
CA GLY A 255 -4.46 -16.27 20.08
C GLY A 255 -5.55 -15.24 20.37
N THR A 256 -5.90 -15.06 21.65
CA THR A 256 -6.86 -14.04 22.10
C THR A 256 -6.19 -12.74 22.56
N ARG A 257 -4.86 -12.69 22.59
CA ARG A 257 -4.12 -11.50 23.02
C ARG A 257 -4.14 -10.43 21.93
N THR A 258 -4.13 -9.17 22.37
CA THR A 258 -4.06 -8.00 21.50
C THR A 258 -3.11 -6.95 22.10
N LEU A 259 -2.62 -6.06 21.24
CA LEU A 259 -1.81 -4.90 21.61
C LEU A 259 -2.69 -3.65 21.57
N GLY A 260 -2.58 -2.80 22.59
CA GLY A 260 -3.40 -1.59 22.70
C GLY A 260 -2.75 -0.37 22.06
N THR A 261 -1.42 -0.27 22.15
CA THR A 261 -0.68 0.95 21.88
C THR A 261 0.43 0.78 20.84
N TRP A 262 0.83 1.88 20.22
CA TRP A 262 1.95 1.89 19.26
C TRP A 262 3.28 1.46 19.89
N GLU A 263 3.53 1.78 21.16
CA GLU A 263 4.71 1.32 21.89
C GLU A 263 4.67 -0.18 22.19
N ASP A 264 3.50 -0.81 22.25
CA ASP A 264 3.42 -2.26 22.39
C ASP A 264 4.05 -2.97 21.19
N LEU A 265 4.15 -2.32 20.01
CA LEU A 265 4.82 -2.88 18.84
C LEU A 265 6.35 -2.98 18.99
N ASN A 266 6.93 -2.36 20.03
CA ASN A 266 8.37 -2.41 20.31
C ASN A 266 8.85 -3.85 20.47
N GLY A 267 9.89 -4.22 19.72
CA GLY A 267 10.45 -5.57 19.71
C GLY A 267 9.56 -6.65 19.10
N ARG A 268 8.36 -6.30 18.61
CA ARG A 268 7.39 -7.23 17.99
C ARG A 268 7.25 -6.99 16.49
N TRP A 269 7.19 -5.72 16.10
CA TRP A 269 7.19 -5.33 14.68
C TRP A 269 8.61 -5.29 14.12
N ALA A 270 9.53 -4.64 14.85
CA ALA A 270 10.94 -4.51 14.51
C ALA A 270 11.81 -4.94 15.69
N VAL A 271 12.91 -5.66 15.42
CA VAL A 271 13.86 -6.13 16.44
C VAL A 271 15.21 -5.42 16.25
N PRO A 272 15.85 -4.89 17.32
CA PRO A 272 15.44 -4.96 18.72
C PRO A 272 14.33 -3.96 19.11
N GLY A 273 14.11 -2.90 18.31
CA GLY A 273 12.88 -2.07 18.35
C GLY A 273 12.53 -1.35 19.65
N TYR A 274 13.48 -1.08 20.55
CA TYR A 274 13.20 -0.54 21.89
C TYR A 274 12.43 0.80 21.92
N THR A 275 12.62 1.65 20.91
CA THR A 275 11.98 2.98 20.80
C THR A 275 11.12 3.11 19.54
N TYR A 276 10.68 1.98 18.99
CA TYR A 276 10.02 1.91 17.69
C TYR A 276 8.72 2.72 17.65
N GLY A 277 7.75 2.40 18.50
CA GLY A 277 6.48 3.10 18.64
C GLY A 277 6.66 4.57 19.02
N GLN A 278 7.62 4.89 19.89
CA GLN A 278 7.93 6.27 20.25
C GLN A 278 8.36 7.09 19.02
N SER A 279 9.18 6.51 18.14
CA SER A 279 9.59 7.21 16.92
C SER A 279 8.45 7.42 15.93
N ILE A 280 7.52 6.46 15.81
CA ILE A 280 6.31 6.61 14.99
C ILE A 280 5.42 7.73 15.54
N LEU A 281 5.17 7.72 16.86
CA LEU A 281 4.37 8.75 17.52
C LEU A 281 5.03 10.13 17.43
N SER A 282 6.36 10.20 17.44
CA SER A 282 7.08 11.45 17.20
C SER A 282 6.84 11.99 15.79
N MET A 283 6.85 11.14 14.77
CA MET A 283 6.55 11.53 13.38
C MET A 283 5.07 11.94 13.23
N PHE A 284 4.16 11.20 13.86
CA PHE A 284 2.74 11.58 13.94
C PHE A 284 2.55 12.98 14.54
N ARG A 285 3.20 13.28 15.67
CA ARG A 285 3.09 14.60 16.29
C ARG A 285 3.68 15.71 15.42
N ALA A 286 4.75 15.43 14.66
CA ALA A 286 5.30 16.37 13.70
C ALA A 286 4.31 16.65 12.54
N MET A 287 3.58 15.63 12.06
CA MET A 287 2.52 15.84 11.05
C MET A 287 1.45 16.82 11.52
N LEU A 288 1.10 16.83 12.81
CA LEU A 288 0.08 17.76 13.34
C LEU A 288 0.51 19.23 13.32
N THR A 289 1.80 19.51 13.12
CA THR A 289 2.37 20.87 13.16
C THR A 289 2.65 21.48 11.79
N GLU A 290 2.30 20.78 10.70
CA GLU A 290 2.48 21.23 9.30
C GLU A 290 1.32 22.05 8.73
#